data_AF-S3XYP2-F1
#
_entry.id   AF-S3XYP2-F1
#
_cell.length_a   1.000
_cell.length_b   1.000
_cell.length_c   1.000
_cell.angle_alpha   90.00
_cell.angle_beta   90.00
_cell.angle_gamma   90.00
#
_symmetry.space_group_name_H-M   'P 1'
#
loop_
_entity.id
_entity.type
_entity.pdbx_description
1 polymer ?
#
loop_
_entity_poly.entity_id
_entity_poly.type
_entity_poly.pdbx_seq_one_letter_code
_entity_poly.pdbx_strand_id
1 'polypeptide(L)'
;MSPLLETRPIRRRTALAGLSAGAVAGLAACSNAGDGKSGGKASGKGGVQSPSTSPEPSAEWTSADASLLETVDVTLNPEAEGKTVTTPRFPKARNLTQATEVVRNRLLREAHWGDIEKVEIKATILAAAQDVVGVAVVGSLGDETDVPCSIWYDARKKQSFAPAALIEAAKWGEFAKAVHDAAGKAKVDASAVDKALIDKSAPYGNGPAMAFNPEGKLVLAFRTGAAGEAPARLVVDAEPFLSDLGKLAKDASAKPAKFTGEPSEELEHFTPKRHVAKPIDSPNRPSDGSEAASPAASDGGQSDGAEAEGASTEVPTPTPGGAVRPTTAIGYDVFLEHCVALTYDDGPGARTPELLDVYKKAKAATTFFEMGNSIKEHRKTTLMVAAAGFELGNHSVTHPDLKRKSRERVEKEVNENSDLLAETTGFEPLLFRPPYGSHNETVDEIVAARGMAIVQWDVDTLDWKTKDTAKTIAAAVEGANAYAEPIALMHDIHDSTVDAAEQILSQITDAGYIPVTVSELTLNTGGLEAGHAYCSGTGKKQNGFNCKG
;
A
#
# COMPACT_ATOMS: atom_id res chain seq x y z
N MET A 1 8.68 44.55 45.19
CA MET A 1 9.72 45.23 44.40
C MET A 1 10.26 44.22 43.39
N SER A 2 10.10 44.55 42.11
CA SER A 2 10.59 43.90 40.87
C SER A 2 12.08 43.46 40.91
N PRO A 3 12.60 42.63 39.96
CA PRO A 3 12.13 42.56 38.56
C PRO A 3 12.07 41.21 37.81
N LEU A 4 11.13 41.21 36.87
CA LEU A 4 11.15 40.75 35.46
C LEU A 4 12.42 40.03 34.97
N LEU A 5 12.23 38.84 34.40
CA LEU A 5 13.16 38.25 33.43
C LEU A 5 12.40 37.79 32.18
N GLU A 6 12.82 38.36 31.06
CA GLU A 6 12.32 38.18 29.70
C GLU A 6 12.59 36.77 29.17
N THR A 7 11.62 36.19 28.47
CA THR A 7 11.78 35.02 27.62
C THR A 7 12.51 35.40 26.33
N ARG A 8 13.71 34.84 26.09
CA ARG A 8 14.37 34.83 24.77
C ARG A 8 14.17 33.48 24.07
N PRO A 9 13.97 33.45 22.74
CA PRO A 9 13.83 32.21 21.99
C PRO A 9 15.20 31.53 21.77
N ILE A 10 15.22 30.21 21.95
CA ILE A 10 16.39 29.36 21.68
C ILE A 10 16.56 29.24 20.16
N ARG A 11 17.64 29.80 19.62
CA ARG A 11 18.09 29.57 18.24
C ARG A 11 18.56 28.12 18.08
N ARG A 12 17.97 27.38 17.14
CA ARG A 12 18.51 26.10 16.65
C ARG A 12 19.89 26.35 16.02
N ARG A 13 20.90 25.63 16.48
CA ARG A 13 22.22 25.54 15.82
C ARG A 13 22.09 24.59 14.64
N THR A 14 22.30 25.10 13.44
CA THR A 14 22.57 24.32 12.23
C THR A 14 23.95 23.68 12.35
N ALA A 15 24.02 22.36 12.30
CA ALA A 15 25.25 21.63 12.07
C ALA A 15 25.44 21.50 10.54
N LEU A 16 26.50 22.12 10.00
CA LEU A 16 26.99 21.85 8.65
C LEU A 16 27.62 20.45 8.64
N ALA A 17 27.08 19.54 7.83
CA ALA A 17 27.78 18.34 7.41
C ALA A 17 28.63 18.68 6.17
N GLY A 18 29.94 18.47 6.26
CA GLY A 18 30.90 18.72 5.21
C GLY A 18 30.79 17.70 4.08
N LEU A 19 30.77 18.20 2.84
CA LEU A 19 31.04 17.41 1.64
C LEU A 19 32.48 16.87 1.70
N SER A 20 32.63 15.56 1.50
CA SER A 20 33.89 14.96 1.08
C SER A 20 33.67 14.25 -0.26
N ALA A 21 34.14 14.90 -1.32
CA ALA A 21 34.21 14.35 -2.67
C ALA A 21 35.50 13.52 -2.79
N GLY A 22 35.36 12.20 -2.94
CA GLY A 22 36.46 11.31 -3.32
C GLY A 22 36.47 11.11 -4.83
N ALA A 23 37.27 11.90 -5.53
CA ALA A 23 37.59 11.70 -6.94
C ALA A 23 38.72 10.66 -7.08
N VAL A 24 38.49 9.58 -7.82
CA VAL A 24 39.56 8.69 -8.29
C VAL A 24 39.88 9.07 -9.74
N ALA A 25 40.98 9.78 -9.91
CA ALA A 25 41.57 10.08 -11.21
C ALA A 25 42.61 9.01 -11.58
N GLY A 26 42.37 8.29 -12.67
CA GLY A 26 43.37 7.46 -13.34
C GLY A 26 44.19 8.31 -14.31
N LEU A 27 45.50 8.37 -14.06
CA LEU A 27 46.53 8.99 -14.90
C LEU A 27 46.69 8.26 -16.23
N ALA A 28 46.69 9.00 -17.35
CA ALA A 28 47.47 8.64 -18.53
C ALA A 28 48.09 9.92 -19.12
N ALA A 29 49.40 9.84 -19.36
CA ALA A 29 50.31 10.96 -19.53
C ALA A 29 50.34 11.54 -20.96
N CYS A 30 50.87 12.76 -21.00
CA CYS A 30 51.14 13.65 -22.13
C CYS A 30 51.87 13.01 -23.33
N SER A 31 51.70 13.59 -24.54
CA SER A 31 52.77 14.33 -25.25
C SER A 31 52.34 14.92 -26.61
N ASN A 32 52.54 16.24 -26.73
CA ASN A 32 52.94 17.08 -27.87
C ASN A 32 52.33 16.97 -29.30
N ALA A 33 51.62 18.04 -29.66
CA ALA A 33 51.94 19.05 -30.69
C ALA A 33 52.62 18.65 -32.02
N GLY A 34 51.99 19.07 -33.13
CA GLY A 34 52.63 19.23 -34.43
C GLY A 34 51.65 19.71 -35.51
N ASP A 35 51.74 21.00 -35.87
CA ASP A 35 51.11 21.60 -37.06
C ASP A 35 51.62 20.96 -38.37
N GLY A 36 50.76 20.86 -39.39
CA GLY A 36 51.17 20.47 -40.74
C GLY A 36 50.06 20.47 -41.79
N LYS A 37 50.03 21.52 -42.62
CA LYS A 37 49.29 21.59 -43.90
C LYS A 37 49.75 20.49 -44.88
N SER A 38 48.82 19.95 -45.67
CA SER A 38 48.82 20.01 -47.16
C SER A 38 47.83 18.99 -47.75
N GLY A 39 47.42 19.24 -48.99
CA GLY A 39 46.22 18.67 -49.60
C GLY A 39 46.39 17.32 -50.30
N GLY A 40 45.27 16.80 -50.79
CA GLY A 40 45.21 15.58 -51.57
C GLY A 40 43.79 15.27 -52.03
N LYS A 41 43.60 15.28 -53.36
CA LYS A 41 42.34 15.07 -54.07
C LYS A 41 41.99 13.57 -54.18
N ALA A 42 40.68 13.35 -54.24
CA ALA A 42 39.95 12.45 -55.15
C ALA A 42 39.64 10.98 -54.75
N SER A 43 38.44 10.62 -55.22
CA SER A 43 37.93 9.31 -55.63
C SER A 43 37.08 8.56 -54.60
N GLY A 44 35.77 8.52 -54.90
CA GLY A 44 34.77 7.85 -54.09
C GLY A 44 34.68 6.34 -54.32
N LYS A 45 33.80 5.74 -53.52
CA LYS A 45 33.07 4.49 -53.77
C LYS A 45 31.90 4.45 -52.79
N GLY A 46 30.72 4.15 -53.31
CA GLY A 46 29.49 4.03 -52.52
C GLY A 46 29.65 3.00 -51.41
N GLY A 47 29.25 3.38 -50.21
CA GLY A 47 29.09 2.53 -49.04
C GLY A 47 27.63 2.55 -48.63
N VAL A 48 27.03 1.38 -48.66
CA VAL A 48 25.67 1.02 -48.26
C VAL A 48 25.27 1.75 -46.97
N GLN A 49 24.17 2.50 -47.01
CA GLN A 49 23.48 2.94 -45.79
C GLN A 49 23.06 1.68 -45.04
N SER A 50 23.72 1.43 -43.90
CA SER A 50 23.21 0.50 -42.90
C SER A 50 21.84 1.02 -42.44
N PRO A 51 20.82 0.16 -42.29
CA PRO A 51 19.56 0.61 -41.76
C PRO A 51 19.82 1.14 -40.36
N SER A 52 19.44 2.40 -40.15
CA SER A 52 19.29 2.99 -38.82
C SER A 52 18.31 2.11 -38.06
N THR A 53 18.83 1.17 -37.28
CA THR A 53 18.07 0.55 -36.20
C THR A 53 17.73 1.67 -35.25
N SER A 54 16.48 2.13 -35.28
CA SER A 54 15.93 2.89 -34.16
C SER A 54 16.31 2.14 -32.88
N PRO A 55 16.89 2.81 -31.87
CA PRO A 55 17.21 2.13 -30.62
C PRO A 55 15.94 1.45 -30.09
N GLU A 56 16.09 0.21 -29.60
CA GLU A 56 14.97 -0.47 -28.95
C GLU A 56 14.42 0.44 -27.83
N PRO A 57 13.08 0.55 -27.69
CA PRO A 57 12.49 1.41 -26.68
C PRO A 57 12.98 1.01 -25.29
N SER A 58 13.25 2.01 -24.45
CA SER A 58 13.76 1.77 -23.09
C SER A 58 12.77 0.91 -22.30
N ALA A 59 13.27 -0.16 -21.67
CA ALA A 59 12.51 -0.96 -20.72
C ALA A 59 12.47 -0.34 -19.32
N GLU A 60 13.07 0.84 -19.12
CA GLU A 60 13.06 1.55 -17.84
C GLU A 60 11.81 2.40 -17.69
N TRP A 61 11.29 2.47 -16.47
CA TRP A 61 10.20 3.39 -16.16
C TRP A 61 10.68 4.83 -16.11
N THR A 62 9.77 5.76 -16.36
CA THR A 62 9.98 7.15 -15.99
C THR A 62 10.21 7.25 -14.47
N SER A 63 11.16 8.10 -14.07
CA SER A 63 11.28 8.60 -12.71
C SER A 63 10.98 10.10 -12.72
N ALA A 64 9.85 10.50 -12.15
CA ALA A 64 9.49 11.91 -11.99
C ALA A 64 10.27 12.53 -10.82
N ASP A 65 10.52 13.84 -10.92
CA ASP A 65 11.18 14.59 -9.85
C ASP A 65 10.26 14.66 -8.61
N ALA A 66 10.74 14.19 -7.47
CA ALA A 66 10.00 14.18 -6.21
C ALA A 66 9.56 15.59 -5.76
N SER A 67 10.25 16.66 -6.19
CA SER A 67 9.88 18.05 -5.89
C SER A 67 8.56 18.50 -6.52
N LEU A 68 8.01 17.72 -7.46
CA LEU A 68 6.67 17.93 -8.02
C LEU A 68 5.55 17.56 -7.04
N LEU A 69 5.88 16.88 -5.95
CA LEU A 69 4.97 16.41 -4.92
C LEU A 69 5.45 16.94 -3.56
N GLU A 70 4.49 17.22 -2.68
CA GLU A 70 4.81 17.32 -1.26
C GLU A 70 4.90 15.89 -0.72
N THR A 71 6.09 15.48 -0.30
CA THR A 71 6.34 14.14 0.25
C THR A 71 7.14 14.23 1.54
N VAL A 72 6.94 13.24 2.40
CA VAL A 72 7.75 13.04 3.61
C VAL A 72 8.24 11.60 3.57
N ASP A 73 9.54 11.40 3.36
CA ASP A 73 10.13 10.07 3.42
C ASP A 73 10.11 9.54 4.85
N VAL A 74 9.55 8.35 5.01
CA VAL A 74 9.62 7.59 6.26
C VAL A 74 10.57 6.42 6.06
N THR A 75 11.48 6.24 7.00
CA THR A 75 12.54 5.22 6.93
C THR A 75 12.48 4.34 8.16
N LEU A 76 12.42 3.03 7.98
CA LEU A 76 12.44 2.06 9.09
C LEU A 76 13.69 2.30 9.93
N ASN A 77 13.55 2.22 11.25
CA ASN A 77 14.65 2.44 12.17
C ASN A 77 15.82 1.50 11.83
N PRO A 78 17.06 2.03 11.65
CA PRO A 78 18.22 1.23 11.30
C PRO A 78 18.64 0.18 12.34
N GLU A 79 18.09 0.24 13.57
CA GLU A 79 18.21 -0.83 14.57
C GLU A 79 17.49 -2.12 14.14
N ALA A 80 16.60 -2.08 13.14
CA ALA A 80 16.08 -3.26 12.47
C ALA A 80 17.16 -3.85 11.54
N GLU A 81 18.13 -4.55 12.13
CA GLU A 81 19.28 -5.09 11.42
C GLU A 81 18.88 -5.87 10.15
N GLY A 82 19.65 -5.64 9.07
CA GLY A 82 19.42 -6.25 7.77
C GLY A 82 18.31 -5.61 6.93
N LYS A 83 17.60 -4.60 7.44
CA LYS A 83 16.45 -3.98 6.77
C LYS A 83 16.71 -2.51 6.45
N THR A 84 16.64 -2.17 5.17
CA THR A 84 16.71 -0.78 4.68
C THR A 84 15.42 -0.47 3.94
N VAL A 85 14.49 0.22 4.61
CA VAL A 85 13.15 0.47 4.06
C VAL A 85 12.87 1.96 4.09
N THR A 86 12.70 2.57 2.93
CA THR A 86 12.33 3.99 2.79
C THR A 86 11.19 4.14 1.80
N THR A 87 10.11 4.76 2.23
CA THR A 87 8.92 5.01 1.40
C THR A 87 8.39 6.43 1.65
N PRO A 88 7.87 7.11 0.63
CA PRO A 88 7.27 8.43 0.78
C PRO A 88 5.87 8.32 1.40
N ARG A 89 5.52 9.32 2.20
CA ARG A 89 4.14 9.68 2.51
C ARG A 89 3.71 10.87 1.67
N PHE A 90 2.41 10.94 1.41
CA PHE A 90 1.77 11.95 0.57
C PHE A 90 0.71 12.68 1.40
N PRO A 91 1.06 13.79 2.10
CA PRO A 91 0.12 14.52 2.95
C PRO A 91 -1.17 14.95 2.24
N LYS A 92 -1.09 15.17 0.92
CA LYS A 92 -2.22 15.59 0.07
C LYS A 92 -2.91 14.44 -0.68
N ALA A 93 -2.51 13.21 -0.41
CA ALA A 93 -3.10 11.99 -0.97
C ALA A 93 -3.05 10.88 0.09
N ARG A 94 -3.89 10.99 1.12
CA ARG A 94 -3.89 10.06 2.26
C ARG A 94 -4.10 8.60 1.83
N ASN A 95 -5.02 8.35 0.90
CA ASN A 95 -5.26 7.00 0.37
C ASN A 95 -4.01 6.43 -0.34
N LEU A 96 -3.23 7.26 -1.06
CA LEU A 96 -1.94 6.84 -1.65
C LEU A 96 -0.88 6.55 -0.59
N THR A 97 -0.86 7.32 0.51
CA THR A 97 -0.01 7.00 1.66
C THR A 97 -0.39 5.63 2.22
N GLN A 98 -1.67 5.40 2.49
CA GLN A 98 -2.19 4.12 2.99
C GLN A 98 -1.83 2.96 2.05
N ALA A 99 -2.02 3.12 0.73
CA ALA A 99 -1.66 2.13 -0.28
C ALA A 99 -0.17 1.78 -0.26
N THR A 100 0.69 2.80 -0.18
CA THR A 100 2.15 2.64 -0.15
C THR A 100 2.58 1.87 1.10
N GLU A 101 1.96 2.17 2.26
CA GLU A 101 2.24 1.48 3.51
C GLU A 101 1.73 0.04 3.52
N VAL A 102 0.56 -0.22 2.95
CA VAL A 102 0.02 -1.59 2.80
C VAL A 102 0.96 -2.45 1.93
N VAL A 103 1.44 -1.93 0.81
CA VAL A 103 2.40 -2.65 -0.05
C VAL A 103 3.76 -2.85 0.63
N ARG A 104 4.31 -1.81 1.26
CA ARG A 104 5.55 -1.89 2.06
C ARG A 104 5.45 -2.96 3.15
N ASN A 105 4.38 -2.91 3.93
CA ASN A 105 4.16 -3.80 5.06
C ASN A 105 3.95 -5.25 4.58
N ARG A 106 3.29 -5.45 3.43
CA ARG A 106 3.18 -6.77 2.82
C ARG A 106 4.54 -7.34 2.39
N LEU A 107 5.41 -6.55 1.78
CA LEU A 107 6.78 -6.98 1.44
C LEU A 107 7.59 -7.35 2.70
N LEU A 108 7.49 -6.55 3.76
CA LEU A 108 8.10 -6.86 5.06
C LEU A 108 7.55 -8.17 5.66
N ARG A 109 6.23 -8.40 5.56
CA ARG A 109 5.62 -9.65 6.01
C ARG A 109 6.07 -10.86 5.20
N GLU A 110 6.18 -10.74 3.88
CA GLU A 110 6.72 -11.82 3.05
C GLU A 110 8.14 -12.19 3.45
N ALA A 111 8.98 -11.19 3.71
CA ALA A 111 10.32 -11.41 4.25
C ALA A 111 10.26 -12.11 5.62
N HIS A 112 9.40 -11.65 6.53
CA HIS A 112 9.24 -12.26 7.84
C HIS A 112 8.75 -13.71 7.76
N TRP A 113 7.77 -14.01 6.91
CA TRP A 113 7.25 -15.36 6.68
C TRP A 113 8.28 -16.29 6.07
N GLY A 114 9.16 -15.76 5.22
CA GLY A 114 10.25 -16.49 4.58
C GLY A 114 11.56 -16.55 5.37
N ASP A 115 11.62 -16.03 6.60
CA ASP A 115 12.86 -15.89 7.38
C ASP A 115 13.98 -15.13 6.64
N ILE A 116 13.59 -14.14 5.86
CA ILE A 116 14.49 -13.32 5.07
C ILE A 116 15.01 -12.15 5.91
N GLU A 117 16.30 -12.19 6.24
CA GLU A 117 16.92 -11.16 7.08
C GLU A 117 17.23 -9.88 6.30
N LYS A 118 17.77 -10.04 5.08
CA LYS A 118 18.18 -8.94 4.20
C LYS A 118 17.00 -8.44 3.38
N VAL A 119 16.55 -7.23 3.69
CA VAL A 119 15.43 -6.59 3.01
C VAL A 119 15.81 -5.18 2.62
N GLU A 120 15.62 -4.86 1.35
CA GLU A 120 15.67 -3.49 0.87
C GLU A 120 14.32 -3.15 0.23
N ILE A 121 13.69 -2.06 0.64
CA ILE A 121 12.45 -1.58 0.01
C ILE A 121 12.63 -0.09 -0.27
N LYS A 122 12.45 0.27 -1.54
CA LYS A 122 12.52 1.65 -2.00
C LYS A 122 11.27 2.01 -2.76
N ALA A 123 10.91 3.28 -2.73
CA ALA A 123 9.90 3.81 -3.62
C ALA A 123 10.48 4.80 -4.63
N THR A 124 9.83 4.93 -5.78
CA THR A 124 10.15 5.90 -6.81
C THR A 124 8.87 6.51 -7.34
N ILE A 125 8.86 7.82 -7.53
CA ILE A 125 7.73 8.49 -8.17
C ILE A 125 7.82 8.22 -9.67
N LEU A 126 6.82 7.52 -10.20
CA LEU A 126 6.72 7.18 -11.62
C LEU A 126 6.18 8.35 -12.44
N ALA A 127 5.18 9.05 -11.88
CA ALA A 127 4.47 10.14 -12.54
C ALA A 127 3.85 11.07 -11.49
N ALA A 128 3.75 12.36 -11.84
CA ALA A 128 3.02 13.34 -11.05
C ALA A 128 2.36 14.33 -12.01
N ALA A 129 1.08 14.61 -11.80
CA ALA A 129 0.33 15.70 -12.42
C ALA A 129 -0.86 16.06 -11.52
N GLN A 130 -1.69 17.02 -11.92
CA GLN A 130 -2.84 17.48 -11.11
C GLN A 130 -3.76 16.32 -10.67
N ASP A 131 -4.09 15.41 -11.59
CA ASP A 131 -5.12 14.38 -11.38
C ASP A 131 -4.57 12.98 -11.11
N VAL A 132 -3.25 12.78 -11.22
CA VAL A 132 -2.65 11.45 -11.11
C VAL A 132 -1.28 11.48 -10.46
N VAL A 133 -1.04 10.50 -9.61
CA VAL A 133 0.29 10.21 -9.05
C VAL A 133 0.55 8.72 -9.18
N GLY A 134 1.70 8.36 -9.76
CA GLY A 134 2.17 6.99 -9.88
C GLY A 134 3.38 6.76 -8.96
N VAL A 135 3.38 5.65 -8.23
CA VAL A 135 4.48 5.28 -7.32
C VAL A 135 4.85 3.83 -7.56
N ALA A 136 6.13 3.54 -7.74
CA ALA A 136 6.66 2.20 -7.66
C ALA A 136 7.20 1.96 -6.25
N VAL A 137 6.86 0.82 -5.66
CA VAL A 137 7.51 0.27 -4.45
C VAL A 137 8.19 -1.02 -4.89
N VAL A 138 9.52 -1.05 -4.79
CA VAL A 138 10.33 -2.20 -5.23
C VAL A 138 11.00 -2.80 -4.01
N GLY A 139 10.77 -4.10 -3.80
CA GLY A 139 11.42 -4.87 -2.76
C GLY A 139 12.54 -5.75 -3.31
N SER A 140 13.64 -5.85 -2.57
CA SER A 140 14.66 -6.88 -2.72
C SER A 140 14.70 -7.70 -1.44
N LEU A 141 14.26 -8.96 -1.52
CA LEU A 141 14.07 -9.86 -0.38
C LEU A 141 15.06 -11.02 -0.48
N GLY A 142 16.19 -10.94 0.23
CA GLY A 142 17.26 -11.93 0.14
C GLY A 142 17.85 -12.02 -1.27
N ASP A 143 17.70 -13.17 -1.93
CA ASP A 143 18.16 -13.40 -3.30
C ASP A 143 17.14 -12.97 -4.36
N GLU A 144 15.88 -12.70 -3.98
CA GLU A 144 14.88 -12.15 -4.88
C GLU A 144 15.08 -10.63 -4.99
N THR A 145 15.81 -10.19 -6.01
CA THR A 145 16.28 -8.80 -6.10
C THR A 145 15.30 -7.80 -6.69
N ASP A 146 14.14 -8.23 -7.21
CA ASP A 146 13.15 -7.34 -7.84
C ASP A 146 11.72 -7.88 -7.66
N VAL A 147 11.03 -7.38 -6.62
CA VAL A 147 9.58 -7.52 -6.43
C VAL A 147 8.92 -6.17 -6.76
N PRO A 148 8.65 -5.90 -8.04
CA PRO A 148 8.15 -4.61 -8.47
C PRO A 148 6.65 -4.49 -8.18
N CYS A 149 6.25 -3.42 -7.51
CA CYS A 149 4.85 -3.10 -7.23
C CYS A 149 4.60 -1.66 -7.71
N SER A 150 3.57 -1.43 -8.52
CA SER A 150 3.18 -0.08 -8.95
C SER A 150 1.79 0.28 -8.44
N ILE A 151 1.63 1.49 -7.91
CA ILE A 151 0.38 2.02 -7.37
C ILE A 151 0.03 3.28 -8.16
N TRP A 152 -1.24 3.41 -8.53
CA TRP A 152 -1.74 4.56 -9.29
C TRP A 152 -2.88 5.24 -8.53
N TYR A 153 -2.66 6.50 -8.13
CA TYR A 153 -3.65 7.33 -7.46
C TYR A 153 -4.38 8.22 -8.47
N ASP A 154 -5.70 8.09 -8.54
CA ASP A 154 -6.58 9.02 -9.27
C ASP A 154 -7.11 10.07 -8.27
N ALA A 155 -6.59 11.29 -8.36
CA ALA A 155 -6.92 12.36 -7.42
C ALA A 155 -8.38 12.80 -7.54
N ARG A 156 -8.99 12.65 -8.72
CA ARG A 156 -10.40 12.98 -8.94
C ARG A 156 -11.30 12.06 -8.14
N LYS A 157 -10.88 10.81 -7.96
CA LYS A 157 -11.57 9.76 -7.20
C LYS A 157 -11.12 9.64 -5.74
N LYS A 158 -10.03 10.32 -5.38
CA LYS A 158 -9.32 10.17 -4.08
C LYS A 158 -8.97 8.72 -3.76
N GLN A 159 -8.66 7.91 -4.78
CA GLN A 159 -8.48 6.46 -4.66
C GLN A 159 -7.22 5.97 -5.37
N SER A 160 -6.52 5.03 -4.75
CA SER A 160 -5.41 4.28 -5.32
C SER A 160 -5.85 2.93 -5.90
N PHE A 161 -5.21 2.55 -7.00
CA PHE A 161 -5.51 1.35 -7.77
C PHE A 161 -4.25 0.54 -8.06
N ALA A 162 -4.44 -0.78 -8.21
CA ALA A 162 -3.49 -1.68 -8.82
C ALA A 162 -3.33 -1.36 -10.32
N PRO A 163 -2.19 -1.74 -10.94
CA PRO A 163 -1.86 -1.33 -12.32
C PRO A 163 -2.85 -1.82 -13.36
N ALA A 164 -3.60 -2.90 -13.10
CA ALA A 164 -4.66 -3.37 -14.00
C ALA A 164 -5.70 -2.28 -14.33
N ALA A 165 -5.85 -1.26 -13.48
CA ALA A 165 -6.72 -0.12 -13.71
C ALA A 165 -6.26 0.81 -14.85
N LEU A 166 -5.01 0.72 -15.30
CA LEU A 166 -4.50 1.50 -16.43
C LEU A 166 -5.08 1.05 -17.77
N ILE A 167 -5.61 -0.17 -17.85
CA ILE A 167 -6.16 -0.76 -19.06
C ILE A 167 -7.68 -0.81 -18.94
N GLU A 168 -8.36 -0.40 -19.99
CA GLU A 168 -9.81 -0.51 -20.07
C GLU A 168 -10.25 -1.98 -20.01
N ALA A 169 -11.22 -2.30 -19.15
CA ALA A 169 -11.62 -3.69 -18.90
C ALA A 169 -12.02 -4.43 -20.18
N ALA A 170 -12.83 -3.79 -21.04
CA ALA A 170 -13.26 -4.36 -22.32
C ALA A 170 -12.12 -4.57 -23.33
N LYS A 171 -10.97 -3.92 -23.12
CA LYS A 171 -9.77 -4.01 -23.97
C LYS A 171 -8.71 -4.95 -23.42
N TRP A 172 -8.96 -5.60 -22.29
CA TRP A 172 -7.98 -6.46 -21.64
C TRP A 172 -7.53 -7.63 -22.52
N GLY A 173 -8.43 -8.29 -23.25
CA GLY A 173 -8.05 -9.42 -24.12
C GLY A 173 -7.12 -8.99 -25.27
N GLU A 174 -7.39 -7.83 -25.88
CA GLU A 174 -6.53 -7.26 -26.92
C GLU A 174 -5.15 -6.86 -26.34
N PHE A 175 -5.15 -6.25 -25.15
CA PHE A 175 -3.93 -5.91 -24.41
C PHE A 175 -3.12 -7.15 -24.05
N ALA A 176 -3.74 -8.16 -23.45
CA ALA A 176 -3.09 -9.41 -23.04
C ALA A 176 -2.48 -10.13 -24.24
N LYS A 177 -3.14 -10.10 -25.40
CA LYS A 177 -2.56 -10.62 -26.65
C LYS A 177 -1.30 -9.85 -27.06
N ALA A 178 -1.32 -8.52 -26.97
CA ALA A 178 -0.14 -7.70 -27.28
C ALA A 178 1.03 -7.99 -26.33
N VAL A 179 0.76 -8.22 -25.04
CA VAL A 179 1.77 -8.62 -24.04
C VAL A 179 2.31 -10.02 -24.34
N HIS A 180 1.45 -10.99 -24.66
CA HIS A 180 1.85 -12.34 -25.07
C HIS A 180 2.80 -12.30 -26.28
N ASP A 181 2.43 -11.55 -27.32
CA ASP A 181 3.25 -11.40 -28.53
C ASP A 181 4.60 -10.71 -28.22
N ALA A 182 4.62 -9.74 -27.29
CA ALA A 182 5.84 -9.10 -26.81
C ALA A 182 6.74 -10.07 -26.04
N ALA A 183 6.17 -10.94 -25.19
CA ALA A 183 6.90 -11.99 -24.49
C ALA A 183 7.59 -12.94 -25.46
N GLY A 184 6.86 -13.41 -26.49
CA GLY A 184 7.42 -14.27 -27.54
C GLY A 184 8.59 -13.62 -28.28
N LYS A 185 8.50 -12.33 -28.61
CA LYS A 185 9.60 -11.57 -29.25
C LYS A 185 10.80 -11.41 -28.32
N ALA A 186 10.56 -11.17 -27.04
CA ALA A 186 11.59 -11.03 -26.00
C ALA A 186 12.17 -12.38 -25.52
N LYS A 187 11.66 -13.51 -26.01
CA LYS A 187 12.00 -14.88 -25.55
C LYS A 187 11.76 -15.09 -24.05
N VAL A 188 10.75 -14.42 -23.52
CA VAL A 188 10.18 -14.62 -22.19
C VAL A 188 9.10 -15.70 -22.30
N ASP A 189 8.86 -16.47 -21.24
CA ASP A 189 7.83 -17.51 -21.24
C ASP A 189 6.43 -16.88 -21.35
N ALA A 190 5.87 -16.89 -22.56
CA ALA A 190 4.58 -16.29 -22.84
C ALA A 190 3.43 -16.97 -22.09
N SER A 191 3.53 -18.26 -21.77
CA SER A 191 2.51 -18.96 -21.00
C SER A 191 2.55 -18.56 -19.52
N ALA A 192 3.75 -18.35 -18.97
CA ALA A 192 3.91 -17.81 -17.62
C ALA A 192 3.36 -16.38 -17.54
N VAL A 193 3.64 -15.56 -18.57
CA VAL A 193 3.09 -14.20 -18.70
C VAL A 193 1.56 -14.21 -18.76
N ASP A 194 0.94 -15.07 -19.56
CA ASP A 194 -0.53 -15.19 -19.63
C ASP A 194 -1.14 -15.53 -18.26
N LYS A 195 -0.48 -16.39 -17.49
CA LYS A 195 -0.89 -16.73 -16.12
C LYS A 195 -0.75 -15.54 -15.17
N ALA A 196 0.37 -14.82 -15.24
CA ALA A 196 0.59 -13.63 -14.42
C ALA A 196 -0.44 -12.52 -14.72
N LEU A 197 -0.85 -12.35 -15.98
CA LEU A 197 -1.80 -11.30 -16.37
C LEU A 197 -3.21 -11.47 -15.79
N ILE A 198 -3.61 -12.67 -15.37
CA ILE A 198 -4.92 -12.89 -14.71
C ILE A 198 -4.82 -12.96 -13.18
N ASP A 199 -3.60 -12.89 -12.64
CA ASP A 199 -3.34 -12.96 -11.20
C ASP A 199 -3.39 -11.55 -10.57
N LYS A 200 -3.55 -11.50 -9.25
CA LYS A 200 -3.41 -10.23 -8.50
C LYS A 200 -1.99 -9.68 -8.71
N SER A 201 -1.88 -8.35 -8.73
CA SER A 201 -0.57 -7.70 -8.81
C SER A 201 0.30 -8.05 -7.60
N ALA A 202 1.61 -8.13 -7.84
CA ALA A 202 2.60 -8.21 -6.76
C ALA A 202 2.40 -7.06 -5.75
N PRO A 203 2.63 -7.28 -4.45
CA PRO A 203 3.18 -8.52 -3.86
C PRO A 203 2.11 -9.60 -3.54
N TYR A 204 0.82 -9.32 -3.73
CA TYR A 204 -0.24 -10.27 -3.33
C TYR A 204 -0.41 -11.45 -4.28
N GLY A 205 0.03 -11.30 -5.53
CA GLY A 205 0.12 -12.37 -6.52
C GLY A 205 1.34 -12.18 -7.43
N ASN A 206 1.28 -12.75 -8.63
CA ASN A 206 2.34 -12.70 -9.62
C ASN A 206 2.08 -11.71 -10.77
N GLY A 207 0.97 -10.98 -10.72
CA GLY A 207 0.64 -9.99 -11.73
C GLY A 207 1.66 -8.86 -11.79
N PRO A 208 1.92 -8.30 -12.97
CA PRO A 208 3.00 -7.35 -13.18
C PRO A 208 2.70 -5.99 -12.53
N ALA A 209 3.76 -5.29 -12.13
CA ALA A 209 3.72 -3.84 -12.03
C ALA A 209 3.71 -3.23 -13.43
N MET A 210 2.99 -2.13 -13.62
CA MET A 210 2.91 -1.46 -14.92
C MET A 210 3.08 0.05 -14.77
N ALA A 211 3.96 0.62 -15.58
CA ALA A 211 4.18 2.06 -15.69
C ALA A 211 4.73 2.43 -17.06
N PHE A 212 4.75 3.72 -17.37
CA PHE A 212 5.21 4.20 -18.67
C PHE A 212 6.68 4.58 -18.64
N ASN A 213 7.35 4.39 -19.77
CA ASN A 213 8.68 4.94 -20.01
C ASN A 213 8.58 6.40 -20.55
N PRO A 214 9.71 7.12 -20.69
CA PRO A 214 9.70 8.50 -21.21
C PRO A 214 9.14 8.66 -22.63
N GLU A 215 9.13 7.59 -23.43
CA GLU A 215 8.53 7.58 -24.77
C GLU A 215 7.01 7.34 -24.77
N GLY A 216 6.40 7.15 -23.59
CA GLY A 216 4.98 6.87 -23.41
C GLY A 216 4.56 5.45 -23.77
N LYS A 217 5.51 4.51 -23.85
CA LYS A 217 5.24 3.07 -23.97
C LYS A 217 5.03 2.46 -22.60
N LEU A 218 4.10 1.52 -22.49
CA LEU A 218 3.82 0.83 -21.25
C LEU A 218 4.86 -0.27 -21.03
N VAL A 219 5.46 -0.29 -19.86
CA VAL A 219 6.43 -1.29 -19.43
C VAL A 219 5.82 -2.10 -18.30
N LEU A 220 5.69 -3.40 -18.52
CA LEU A 220 5.28 -4.38 -17.53
C LEU A 220 6.53 -4.98 -16.90
N ALA A 221 6.65 -4.91 -15.57
CA ALA A 221 7.72 -5.55 -14.81
C ALA A 221 7.17 -6.71 -13.99
N PHE A 222 7.76 -7.88 -14.15
CA PHE A 222 7.37 -9.11 -13.48
C PHE A 222 8.39 -9.45 -12.41
N ARG A 223 7.90 -9.86 -11.23
CA ARG A 223 8.76 -10.43 -10.19
C ARG A 223 9.48 -11.68 -10.71
N THR A 224 10.62 -11.98 -10.09
CA THR A 224 11.36 -13.21 -10.39
C THR A 224 10.44 -14.44 -10.22
N GLY A 225 10.45 -15.36 -11.19
CA GLY A 225 9.59 -16.56 -11.17
C GLY A 225 8.20 -16.37 -11.80
N ALA A 226 7.69 -15.13 -11.94
CA ALA A 226 6.34 -14.90 -12.46
C ALA A 226 6.23 -15.04 -13.99
N ALA A 227 7.29 -14.69 -14.71
CA ALA A 227 7.38 -14.76 -16.17
C ALA A 227 8.57 -15.62 -16.66
N GLY A 228 9.11 -16.47 -15.79
CA GLY A 228 10.33 -17.25 -16.00
C GLY A 228 11.28 -17.17 -14.82
N GLU A 229 12.44 -17.82 -14.91
CA GLU A 229 13.42 -17.92 -13.81
C GLU A 229 14.12 -16.59 -13.46
N ALA A 230 14.12 -15.62 -14.38
CA ALA A 230 14.74 -14.31 -14.20
C ALA A 230 13.69 -13.19 -14.19
N PRO A 231 13.99 -12.01 -13.60
CA PRO A 231 13.16 -10.81 -13.76
C PRO A 231 12.91 -10.51 -15.24
N ALA A 232 11.67 -10.15 -15.58
CA ALA A 232 11.29 -9.84 -16.95
C ALA A 232 10.64 -8.47 -17.04
N ARG A 233 11.00 -7.71 -18.08
CA ARG A 233 10.34 -6.45 -18.44
C ARG A 233 9.89 -6.51 -19.88
N LEU A 234 8.61 -6.20 -20.13
CA LEU A 234 8.02 -6.22 -21.47
C LEU A 234 7.53 -4.81 -21.81
N VAL A 235 7.86 -4.34 -23.01
CA VAL A 235 7.42 -3.03 -23.52
C VAL A 235 6.30 -3.24 -24.53
N VAL A 236 5.16 -2.58 -24.31
CA VAL A 236 3.95 -2.69 -25.14
C VAL A 236 3.45 -1.30 -25.53
N ASP A 237 3.02 -1.17 -26.77
CA ASP A 237 2.28 0.02 -27.22
C ASP A 237 0.82 -0.08 -26.76
N ALA A 238 0.55 0.47 -25.58
CA ALA A 238 -0.74 0.29 -24.91
C ALA A 238 -1.79 1.34 -25.28
N GLU A 239 -1.44 2.34 -26.10
CA GLU A 239 -2.34 3.47 -26.44
C GLU A 239 -3.78 3.07 -26.79
N PRO A 240 -4.02 2.01 -27.59
CA PRO A 240 -5.39 1.63 -27.96
C PRO A 240 -6.20 1.00 -26.84
N PHE A 241 -5.57 0.67 -25.70
CA PHE A 241 -6.17 -0.10 -24.61
C PHE A 241 -6.30 0.69 -23.30
N LEU A 242 -5.79 1.93 -23.26
CA LEU A 242 -5.72 2.70 -22.02
C LEU A 242 -7.11 3.11 -21.52
N SER A 243 -7.35 2.88 -20.24
CA SER A 243 -8.45 3.51 -19.51
C SER A 243 -8.20 5.03 -19.38
N ASP A 244 -9.17 5.76 -18.83
CA ASP A 244 -8.97 7.19 -18.57
C ASP A 244 -7.85 7.45 -17.55
N LEU A 245 -7.71 6.60 -16.53
CA LEU A 245 -6.56 6.64 -15.62
C LEU A 245 -5.27 6.29 -16.37
N GLY A 246 -5.30 5.33 -17.28
CA GLY A 246 -4.17 4.97 -18.14
C GLY A 246 -3.66 6.13 -18.98
N LYS A 247 -4.56 6.90 -19.59
CA LYS A 247 -4.23 8.11 -20.38
C LYS A 247 -3.58 9.18 -19.51
N LEU A 248 -4.17 9.48 -18.35
CA LEU A 248 -3.59 10.43 -17.39
C LEU A 248 -2.20 9.98 -16.94
N ALA A 249 -2.04 8.70 -16.58
CA ALA A 249 -0.78 8.12 -16.16
C ALA A 249 0.31 8.22 -17.23
N LYS A 250 -0.02 7.92 -18.49
CA LYS A 250 0.88 8.06 -19.64
C LYS A 250 1.31 9.51 -19.81
N ASP A 251 0.35 10.44 -19.84
CA ASP A 251 0.62 11.87 -20.06
C ASP A 251 1.48 12.45 -18.92
N ALA A 252 1.18 12.11 -17.67
CA ALA A 252 1.95 12.52 -16.51
C ALA A 252 3.35 11.90 -16.44
N SER A 253 3.54 10.71 -17.01
CA SER A 253 4.87 10.09 -17.14
C SER A 253 5.71 10.77 -18.22
N ALA A 254 5.10 11.18 -19.34
CA ALA A 254 5.81 11.85 -20.43
C ALA A 254 6.04 13.34 -20.16
N LYS A 255 5.10 13.99 -19.45
CA LYS A 255 5.10 15.44 -19.16
C LYS A 255 4.69 15.66 -17.70
N PRO A 256 5.57 15.35 -16.74
CA PRO A 256 5.25 15.49 -15.34
C PRO A 256 5.01 16.95 -14.96
N ALA A 257 4.06 17.17 -14.06
CA ALA A 257 3.63 18.47 -13.56
C ALA A 257 3.43 18.41 -12.05
N LYS A 258 3.34 19.59 -11.43
CA LYS A 258 3.16 19.68 -9.97
C LYS A 258 1.80 19.10 -9.55
N PHE A 259 1.80 18.17 -8.59
CA PHE A 259 0.60 17.72 -7.91
C PHE A 259 0.30 18.65 -6.74
N THR A 260 -0.91 19.19 -6.70
CA THR A 260 -1.32 20.18 -5.70
C THR A 260 -2.20 19.60 -4.60
N GLY A 261 -2.75 18.39 -4.78
CA GLY A 261 -3.84 17.84 -3.97
C GLY A 261 -5.25 18.24 -4.43
N GLU A 262 -5.34 19.18 -5.37
CA GLU A 262 -6.62 19.72 -5.86
C GLU A 262 -6.90 19.15 -7.26
N PRO A 263 -7.82 18.17 -7.38
CA PRO A 263 -8.12 17.56 -8.66
C PRO A 263 -8.86 18.56 -9.58
N SER A 264 -8.80 18.32 -10.88
CA SER A 264 -9.51 19.12 -11.90
C SER A 264 -11.03 18.98 -11.82
N GLU A 265 -11.49 17.85 -11.28
CA GLU A 265 -12.87 17.50 -11.00
C GLU A 265 -12.94 16.51 -9.83
N GLU A 266 -14.07 16.44 -9.14
CA GLU A 266 -14.33 15.38 -8.15
C GLU A 266 -15.27 14.34 -8.75
N LEU A 267 -14.86 13.08 -8.69
CA LEU A 267 -15.59 11.91 -9.16
C LEU A 267 -15.84 10.97 -7.98
N GLU A 268 -17.04 10.42 -7.91
CA GLU A 268 -17.36 9.39 -6.92
C GLU A 268 -16.72 8.05 -7.34
N HIS A 269 -15.83 7.51 -6.51
CA HIS A 269 -15.27 6.17 -6.70
C HIS A 269 -16.25 5.09 -6.24
N PHE A 270 -16.78 5.26 -5.02
CA PHE A 270 -17.58 4.25 -4.36
C PHE A 270 -18.55 4.90 -3.37
N THR A 271 -19.80 4.44 -3.38
CA THR A 271 -20.82 4.83 -2.40
C THR A 271 -21.04 3.70 -1.39
N PRO A 272 -20.80 3.94 -0.08
CA PRO A 272 -21.04 2.94 0.95
C PRO A 272 -22.49 2.43 0.97
N LYS A 273 -22.64 1.11 1.06
CA LYS A 273 -23.95 0.46 1.04
C LYS A 273 -24.60 0.45 2.43
N ARG A 274 -25.94 0.45 2.46
CA ARG A 274 -26.72 0.30 3.71
C ARG A 274 -26.83 -1.16 4.18
N HIS A 275 -26.80 -2.10 3.25
CA HIS A 275 -26.93 -3.53 3.50
C HIS A 275 -25.60 -4.24 3.26
N VAL A 276 -25.54 -5.53 3.56
CA VAL A 276 -24.37 -6.36 3.26
C VAL A 276 -24.09 -6.30 1.76
N ALA A 277 -22.94 -5.74 1.40
CA ALA A 277 -22.49 -5.64 0.02
C ALA A 277 -22.21 -7.05 -0.55
N LYS A 278 -22.49 -7.21 -1.84
CA LYS A 278 -22.27 -8.44 -2.60
C LYS A 278 -21.03 -8.27 -3.49
N PRO A 279 -20.43 -9.36 -4.03
CA PRO A 279 -19.31 -9.26 -4.96
C PRO A 279 -19.55 -8.32 -6.15
N ILE A 280 -20.79 -8.24 -6.65
CA ILE A 280 -21.17 -7.35 -7.76
C ILE A 280 -21.06 -5.86 -7.40
N ASP A 281 -21.10 -5.51 -6.12
CA ASP A 281 -20.98 -4.14 -5.62
C ASP A 281 -19.52 -3.65 -5.63
N SER A 282 -18.53 -4.53 -5.87
CA SER A 282 -17.14 -4.10 -5.90
C SER A 282 -16.87 -3.11 -7.03
N PRO A 283 -16.35 -1.91 -6.73
CA PRO A 283 -15.89 -0.97 -7.76
C PRO A 283 -14.58 -1.46 -8.42
N ASN A 284 -13.94 -2.47 -7.83
CA ASN A 284 -12.65 -3.01 -8.25
C ASN A 284 -12.74 -4.43 -8.83
N ARG A 285 -13.95 -4.91 -9.10
CA ARG A 285 -14.18 -6.29 -9.52
C ARG A 285 -13.31 -6.70 -10.72
N PRO A 286 -12.83 -7.95 -10.76
CA PRO A 286 -12.37 -8.58 -11.99
C PRO A 286 -13.41 -8.44 -13.09
N SER A 287 -12.97 -8.42 -14.34
CA SER A 287 -13.86 -8.47 -15.50
C SER A 287 -13.64 -9.78 -16.23
N ASP A 288 -14.72 -10.38 -16.73
CA ASP A 288 -14.69 -11.57 -17.59
C ASP A 288 -14.53 -11.23 -19.09
N GLY A 289 -14.34 -9.95 -19.43
CA GLY A 289 -14.25 -9.46 -20.80
C GLY A 289 -15.59 -9.17 -21.47
N SER A 290 -16.72 -9.43 -20.79
CA SER A 290 -18.02 -8.92 -21.24
C SER A 290 -18.14 -7.41 -20.95
N GLU A 291 -18.95 -6.68 -21.73
CA GLU A 291 -19.30 -5.27 -21.48
C GLU A 291 -20.13 -5.16 -20.19
N ALA A 292 -19.51 -5.43 -19.04
CA ALA A 292 -20.14 -5.16 -17.77
C ALA A 292 -20.00 -3.66 -17.53
N ALA A 293 -20.98 -2.90 -18.05
CA ALA A 293 -21.14 -1.47 -17.83
C ALA A 293 -20.77 -1.11 -16.39
N SER A 294 -19.97 -0.05 -16.23
CA SER A 294 -19.83 0.64 -14.94
C SER A 294 -21.23 0.81 -14.35
N PRO A 295 -21.46 0.47 -13.07
CA PRO A 295 -22.72 0.80 -12.45
C PRO A 295 -22.81 2.32 -12.40
N ALA A 296 -23.50 2.91 -13.37
CA ALA A 296 -23.98 4.27 -13.25
C ALA A 296 -24.83 4.32 -11.99
N ALA A 297 -24.56 5.29 -11.11
CA ALA A 297 -25.36 5.56 -9.94
C ALA A 297 -26.84 5.72 -10.35
N SER A 298 -27.67 4.73 -10.04
CA SER A 298 -29.11 4.90 -10.03
C SER A 298 -29.60 4.81 -8.59
N ASP A 299 -29.99 5.98 -8.08
CA ASP A 299 -30.75 6.10 -6.86
C ASP A 299 -32.22 5.72 -7.14
N GLY A 300 -32.83 4.99 -6.22
CA GLY A 300 -34.28 4.79 -6.12
C GLY A 300 -34.93 3.72 -7.01
N GLY A 301 -35.24 2.56 -6.44
CA GLY A 301 -36.25 1.66 -6.99
C GLY A 301 -36.21 0.24 -6.43
N GLN A 302 -37.11 -0.06 -5.50
CA GLN A 302 -37.51 -1.43 -5.17
C GLN A 302 -37.97 -2.15 -6.45
N SER A 303 -37.29 -3.23 -6.82
CA SER A 303 -37.89 -4.28 -7.64
C SER A 303 -37.33 -5.64 -7.25
N ASP A 304 -38.26 -6.55 -7.00
CA ASP A 304 -38.07 -7.95 -6.65
C ASP A 304 -37.45 -8.75 -7.80
N GLY A 305 -36.69 -9.79 -7.43
CA GLY A 305 -36.59 -11.02 -8.22
C GLY A 305 -35.86 -10.94 -9.56
N ALA A 306 -34.54 -10.77 -9.53
CA ALA A 306 -33.66 -11.35 -10.54
C ALA A 306 -32.50 -12.02 -9.82
N GLU A 307 -32.51 -13.36 -9.83
CA GLU A 307 -31.34 -14.15 -9.47
C GLU A 307 -30.20 -13.72 -10.41
N ALA A 308 -29.19 -13.06 -9.85
CA ALA A 308 -27.93 -12.86 -10.56
C ALA A 308 -27.36 -14.26 -10.79
N GLU A 309 -27.40 -14.73 -12.05
CA GLU A 309 -26.66 -15.90 -12.46
C GLU A 309 -25.22 -15.74 -11.98
N GLY A 310 -24.77 -16.71 -11.19
CA GLY A 310 -23.53 -16.62 -10.43
C GLY A 310 -22.35 -16.37 -11.35
N ALA A 311 -21.48 -15.45 -10.93
CA ALA A 311 -20.10 -15.45 -11.41
C ALA A 311 -19.58 -16.88 -11.21
N SER A 312 -19.24 -17.55 -12.31
CA SER A 312 -18.69 -18.90 -12.30
C SER A 312 -17.53 -18.96 -11.30
N THR A 313 -17.60 -19.90 -10.37
CA THR A 313 -16.54 -20.19 -9.40
C THR A 313 -15.34 -20.90 -10.04
N GLU A 314 -15.34 -21.10 -11.36
CA GLU A 314 -14.20 -21.66 -12.06
C GLU A 314 -13.08 -20.63 -12.16
N VAL A 315 -11.90 -21.01 -11.67
CA VAL A 315 -10.67 -20.22 -11.86
C VAL A 315 -10.47 -20.04 -13.36
N PRO A 316 -10.39 -18.78 -13.85
CA PRO A 316 -10.27 -18.52 -15.29
C PRO A 316 -8.99 -19.17 -15.82
N THR A 317 -9.12 -19.91 -16.92
CA THR A 317 -7.97 -20.58 -17.54
C THR A 317 -7.11 -19.55 -18.27
N PRO A 318 -5.80 -19.46 -17.99
CA PRO A 318 -4.91 -18.57 -18.73
C PRO A 318 -4.87 -18.97 -20.21
N THR A 319 -5.09 -18.01 -21.09
CA THR A 319 -4.99 -18.21 -22.54
C THR A 319 -4.35 -16.99 -23.20
N PRO A 320 -3.66 -17.15 -24.35
CA PRO A 320 -3.17 -16.02 -25.12
C PRO A 320 -4.31 -15.07 -25.50
N GLY A 321 -4.24 -13.83 -25.01
CA GLY A 321 -5.32 -12.85 -25.22
C GLY A 321 -6.60 -13.11 -24.43
N GLY A 322 -6.51 -13.83 -23.31
CA GLY A 322 -7.64 -14.02 -22.39
C GLY A 322 -8.23 -12.68 -21.94
N ALA A 323 -9.56 -12.54 -22.03
CA ALA A 323 -10.24 -11.27 -21.74
C ALA A 323 -10.46 -11.02 -20.25
N VAL A 324 -10.10 -11.99 -19.40
CA VAL A 324 -10.27 -11.88 -17.96
C VAL A 324 -9.24 -10.91 -17.38
N ARG A 325 -9.73 -9.76 -16.91
CA ARG A 325 -8.91 -8.76 -16.22
C ARG A 325 -8.93 -9.03 -14.71
N PRO A 326 -7.77 -9.02 -14.02
CA PRO A 326 -7.73 -9.16 -12.56
C PRO A 326 -8.38 -7.95 -11.86
N THR A 327 -8.58 -8.05 -10.55
CA THR A 327 -9.08 -6.93 -9.74
C THR A 327 -8.21 -5.67 -9.89
N THR A 328 -8.82 -4.48 -9.81
CA THR A 328 -8.08 -3.20 -9.67
C THR A 328 -7.75 -2.86 -8.21
N ALA A 329 -8.18 -3.67 -7.26
CA ALA A 329 -7.92 -3.46 -5.84
C ALA A 329 -6.43 -3.65 -5.52
N ILE A 330 -5.92 -2.87 -4.59
CA ILE A 330 -4.60 -3.10 -4.00
C ILE A 330 -4.76 -4.13 -2.90
N GLY A 331 -4.22 -5.33 -3.12
CA GLY A 331 -4.28 -6.43 -2.16
C GLY A 331 -5.61 -7.15 -2.12
N TYR A 332 -6.32 -7.05 -1.00
CA TYR A 332 -7.59 -7.72 -0.80
C TYR A 332 -8.77 -6.81 -1.14
N ASP A 333 -9.76 -7.36 -1.85
CA ASP A 333 -11.02 -6.70 -2.14
C ASP A 333 -12.10 -7.27 -1.21
N VAL A 334 -12.47 -6.49 -0.20
CA VAL A 334 -13.35 -6.92 0.89
C VAL A 334 -14.78 -7.30 0.45
N PHE A 335 -15.16 -6.99 -0.79
CA PHE A 335 -16.45 -7.43 -1.35
C PHE A 335 -16.37 -8.78 -2.05
N LEU A 336 -15.18 -9.14 -2.54
CA LEU A 336 -14.92 -10.40 -3.22
C LEU A 336 -14.37 -11.45 -2.24
N GLU A 337 -13.76 -10.98 -1.16
CA GLU A 337 -13.03 -11.78 -0.19
C GLU A 337 -13.54 -11.47 1.21
N HIS A 338 -13.72 -12.51 2.03
CA HIS A 338 -14.28 -12.36 3.37
C HIS A 338 -13.18 -11.91 4.34
N CYS A 339 -12.89 -10.62 4.38
CA CYS A 339 -11.83 -10.07 5.21
C CYS A 339 -12.28 -9.78 6.65
N VAL A 340 -11.39 -10.01 7.62
CA VAL A 340 -11.55 -9.65 9.03
C VAL A 340 -10.28 -9.00 9.57
N ALA A 341 -10.40 -7.87 10.27
CA ALA A 341 -9.28 -7.27 10.97
C ALA A 341 -9.26 -7.74 12.44
N LEU A 342 -8.32 -8.63 12.74
CA LEU A 342 -7.98 -8.94 14.13
C LEU A 342 -7.05 -7.85 14.66
N THR A 343 -7.37 -7.29 15.83
CA THR A 343 -6.61 -6.17 16.39
C THR A 343 -6.28 -6.39 17.86
N TYR A 344 -5.11 -5.93 18.31
CA TYR A 344 -4.64 -6.06 19.68
C TYR A 344 -4.34 -4.70 20.30
N ASP A 345 -4.91 -4.42 21.46
CA ASP A 345 -4.74 -3.19 22.23
C ASP A 345 -3.81 -3.39 23.45
N ASP A 346 -3.39 -2.27 24.05
CA ASP A 346 -2.56 -2.14 25.27
C ASP A 346 -1.09 -2.56 25.16
N GLY A 347 -0.76 -3.34 24.15
CA GLY A 347 0.57 -3.84 23.88
C GLY A 347 1.63 -2.77 23.60
N PRO A 348 2.87 -3.19 23.36
CA PRO A 348 3.31 -4.59 23.42
C PRO A 348 3.46 -5.07 24.88
N GLY A 349 3.15 -6.33 25.13
CA GLY A 349 3.44 -7.05 26.37
C GLY A 349 4.60 -8.04 26.25
N ALA A 350 4.90 -8.75 27.34
CA ALA A 350 6.01 -9.73 27.37
C ALA A 350 5.86 -10.88 26.36
N ARG A 351 4.62 -11.26 26.02
CA ARG A 351 4.30 -12.38 25.11
C ARG A 351 3.90 -11.95 23.70
N THR A 352 3.86 -10.63 23.39
CA THR A 352 3.61 -10.15 22.02
C THR A 352 4.54 -10.77 20.97
N PRO A 353 5.84 -11.05 21.24
CA PRO A 353 6.68 -11.77 20.28
C PRO A 353 6.12 -13.15 19.85
N GLU A 354 5.43 -13.87 20.73
CA GLU A 354 4.81 -15.16 20.40
C GLU A 354 3.68 -15.00 19.36
N LEU A 355 2.95 -13.88 19.41
CA LEU A 355 1.94 -13.57 18.39
C LEU A 355 2.57 -13.40 17.02
N LEU A 356 3.75 -12.77 16.92
CA LEU A 356 4.42 -12.61 15.62
C LEU A 356 4.70 -13.96 14.98
N ASP A 357 5.16 -14.93 15.77
CA ASP A 357 5.40 -16.31 15.31
C ASP A 357 4.09 -17.02 14.89
N VAL A 358 3.01 -16.82 15.63
CA VAL A 358 1.68 -17.36 15.31
C VAL A 358 1.17 -16.80 13.98
N TYR A 359 1.21 -15.48 13.79
CA TYR A 359 0.78 -14.84 12.55
C TYR A 359 1.70 -15.17 11.37
N LYS A 360 2.99 -15.37 11.64
CA LYS A 360 3.96 -15.85 10.65
C LYS A 360 3.59 -17.23 10.12
N LYS A 361 3.30 -18.19 11.00
CA LYS A 361 2.87 -19.54 10.62
C LYS A 361 1.57 -19.53 9.80
N ALA A 362 0.62 -18.68 10.18
CA ALA A 362 -0.64 -18.51 9.49
C ALA A 362 -0.55 -17.72 8.18
N LYS A 363 0.61 -17.08 7.89
CA LYS A 363 0.77 -16.11 6.79
C LYS A 363 -0.34 -15.04 6.80
N ALA A 364 -0.65 -14.55 7.99
CA ALA A 364 -1.76 -13.64 8.26
C ALA A 364 -1.26 -12.24 8.61
N ALA A 365 -2.13 -11.24 8.46
CA ALA A 365 -1.87 -9.86 8.88
C ALA A 365 -2.70 -9.50 10.13
N THR A 366 -2.27 -8.47 10.85
CA THR A 366 -2.94 -7.94 12.05
C THR A 366 -2.51 -6.49 12.30
N THR A 367 -3.27 -5.79 13.14
CA THR A 367 -2.99 -4.43 13.60
C THR A 367 -2.81 -4.40 15.12
N PHE A 368 -1.75 -3.75 15.60
CA PHE A 368 -1.47 -3.54 17.03
C PHE A 368 -1.65 -2.06 17.37
N PHE A 369 -2.50 -1.75 18.34
CA PHE A 369 -2.67 -0.40 18.90
C PHE A 369 -1.85 -0.31 20.19
N GLU A 370 -0.63 0.22 20.07
CA GLU A 370 0.33 0.19 21.17
C GLU A 370 0.25 1.44 22.06
N MET A 371 0.45 1.25 23.37
CA MET A 371 0.53 2.34 24.33
C MET A 371 1.94 2.90 24.46
N GLY A 372 2.06 4.20 24.73
CA GLY A 372 3.36 4.86 24.89
C GLY A 372 4.19 4.31 26.06
N ASN A 373 3.54 3.92 27.17
CA ASN A 373 4.23 3.27 28.28
C ASN A 373 4.75 1.87 27.91
N SER A 374 3.94 1.07 27.21
CA SER A 374 4.30 -0.27 26.75
C SER A 374 5.44 -0.22 25.71
N ILE A 375 5.41 0.74 24.78
CA ILE A 375 6.51 0.99 23.83
C ILE A 375 7.82 1.31 24.58
N LYS A 376 7.77 2.12 25.65
CA LYS A 376 8.98 2.42 26.44
C LYS A 376 9.54 1.19 27.15
N GLU A 377 8.68 0.33 27.68
CA GLU A 377 9.08 -0.87 28.41
C GLU A 377 9.61 -1.96 27.46
N HIS A 378 8.97 -2.13 26.30
CA HIS A 378 9.22 -3.21 25.35
C HIS A 378 9.61 -2.67 23.96
N ARG A 379 10.45 -1.62 23.93
CA ARG A 379 10.82 -0.91 22.70
C ARG A 379 11.32 -1.82 21.57
N LYS A 380 12.09 -2.85 21.92
CA LYS A 380 12.58 -3.85 20.96
C LYS A 380 11.43 -4.62 20.30
N THR A 381 10.38 -4.94 21.06
CA THR A 381 9.20 -5.64 20.56
C THR A 381 8.44 -4.77 19.56
N THR A 382 8.18 -3.50 19.86
CA THR A 382 7.56 -2.55 18.90
C THR A 382 8.35 -2.49 17.58
N LEU A 383 9.69 -2.43 17.66
CA LEU A 383 10.53 -2.46 16.47
C LEU A 383 10.41 -3.80 15.70
N MET A 384 10.32 -4.93 16.40
CA MET A 384 10.09 -6.24 15.78
C MET A 384 8.72 -6.30 15.07
N VAL A 385 7.66 -5.75 15.67
CA VAL A 385 6.32 -5.68 15.07
C VAL A 385 6.37 -4.90 13.74
N ALA A 386 6.99 -3.72 13.74
CA ALA A 386 7.17 -2.91 12.54
C ALA A 386 8.03 -3.60 11.48
N ALA A 387 9.17 -4.17 11.88
CA ALA A 387 10.11 -4.86 11.00
C ALA A 387 9.55 -6.17 10.43
N ALA A 388 8.57 -6.78 11.09
CA ALA A 388 7.82 -7.92 10.60
C ALA A 388 6.67 -7.52 9.64
N GLY A 389 6.41 -6.22 9.46
CA GLY A 389 5.40 -5.71 8.53
C GLY A 389 3.96 -5.77 9.05
N PHE A 390 3.76 -5.88 10.37
CA PHE A 390 2.44 -5.70 10.98
C PHE A 390 2.09 -4.22 11.07
N GLU A 391 0.79 -3.90 11.09
CA GLU A 391 0.33 -2.52 11.19
C GLU A 391 0.38 -2.02 12.64
N LEU A 392 0.93 -0.82 12.84
CA LEU A 392 0.98 -0.15 14.14
C LEU A 392 0.02 1.03 14.17
N GLY A 393 -0.80 1.08 15.22
CA GLY A 393 -1.66 2.19 15.57
C GLY A 393 -1.30 2.76 16.95
N ASN A 394 -1.78 3.98 17.21
CA ASN A 394 -1.57 4.69 18.46
C ASN A 394 -2.70 4.39 19.46
N HIS A 395 -2.35 4.09 20.71
CA HIS A 395 -3.32 3.83 21.79
C HIS A 395 -3.13 4.72 23.03
N SER A 396 -2.74 5.99 22.83
CA SER A 396 -2.39 6.95 23.89
C SER A 396 -1.13 6.56 24.68
N VAL A 397 -0.65 7.40 25.60
CA VAL A 397 0.54 7.06 26.41
C VAL A 397 0.17 6.21 27.62
N THR A 398 -0.89 6.59 28.33
CA THR A 398 -1.21 6.08 29.68
C THR A 398 -2.62 5.51 29.83
N HIS A 399 -3.33 5.28 28.71
CA HIS A 399 -4.69 4.73 28.68
C HIS A 399 -5.77 5.52 29.46
N PRO A 400 -5.79 6.88 29.47
CA PRO A 400 -6.86 7.61 30.12
C PRO A 400 -8.14 7.61 29.29
N ASP A 401 -9.31 7.72 29.94
CA ASP A 401 -10.55 8.13 29.25
C ASP A 401 -10.39 9.58 28.74
N LEU A 402 -10.03 9.72 27.46
CA LEU A 402 -9.59 10.98 26.84
C LEU A 402 -10.70 12.02 26.78
N LYS A 403 -11.94 11.59 26.55
CA LYS A 403 -13.14 12.45 26.58
C LYS A 403 -13.29 13.23 27.88
N ARG A 404 -12.73 12.72 28.98
CA ARG A 404 -12.79 13.32 30.33
C ARG A 404 -11.54 14.12 30.70
N LYS A 405 -10.60 14.31 29.77
CA LYS A 405 -9.36 15.06 30.00
C LYS A 405 -9.43 16.44 29.35
N SER A 406 -8.53 17.34 29.77
CA SER A 406 -8.36 18.64 29.12
C SER A 406 -7.74 18.46 27.73
N ARG A 407 -7.93 19.44 26.84
CA ARG A 407 -7.32 19.45 25.51
C ARG A 407 -5.81 19.19 25.58
N GLU A 408 -5.10 19.89 26.47
CA GLU A 408 -3.64 19.76 26.60
C GLU A 408 -3.23 18.34 27.02
N ARG A 409 -4.03 17.69 27.87
CA ARG A 409 -3.78 16.31 28.26
C ARG A 409 -4.03 15.36 27.09
N VAL A 410 -5.08 15.56 26.30
CA VAL A 410 -5.34 14.74 25.11
C VAL A 410 -4.22 14.93 24.09
N GLU A 411 -3.81 16.16 23.82
CA GLU A 411 -2.68 16.47 22.92
C GLU A 411 -1.42 15.75 23.36
N LYS A 412 -1.09 15.82 24.66
CA LYS A 412 0.06 15.12 25.21
C LYS A 412 -0.01 13.61 24.98
N GLU A 413 -1.14 12.98 25.30
CA GLU A 413 -1.35 11.54 25.19
C GLU A 413 -1.26 11.04 23.74
N VAL A 414 -1.81 11.80 22.78
CA VAL A 414 -1.82 11.40 21.37
C VAL A 414 -0.48 11.68 20.70
N ASN A 415 0.07 12.89 20.93
CA ASN A 415 1.29 13.34 20.28
C ASN A 415 2.52 12.57 20.78
N GLU A 416 2.69 12.43 22.10
CA GLU A 416 3.87 11.73 22.63
C GLU A 416 3.89 10.25 22.22
N ASN A 417 2.75 9.57 22.10
CA ASN A 417 2.72 8.20 21.58
C ASN A 417 3.12 8.17 20.09
N SER A 418 2.59 9.07 19.26
CA SER A 418 2.95 9.14 17.84
C SER A 418 4.46 9.39 17.66
N ASP A 419 5.02 10.29 18.47
CA ASP A 419 6.45 10.60 18.46
C ASP A 419 7.27 9.38 18.94
N LEU A 420 6.82 8.63 19.96
CA LEU A 420 7.47 7.39 20.42
C LEU A 420 7.46 6.28 19.36
N LEU A 421 6.36 6.10 18.64
CA LEU A 421 6.28 5.14 17.53
C LEU A 421 7.25 5.53 16.41
N ALA A 422 7.30 6.82 16.05
CA ALA A 422 8.23 7.34 15.05
C ALA A 422 9.69 7.20 15.49
N GLU A 423 10.03 7.50 16.74
CA GLU A 423 11.39 7.33 17.29
C GLU A 423 11.80 5.86 17.38
N THR A 424 10.85 4.97 17.65
CA THR A 424 11.12 3.53 17.82
C THR A 424 11.26 2.83 16.48
N THR A 425 10.35 3.11 15.54
CA THR A 425 10.21 2.34 14.31
C THR A 425 10.63 3.12 13.07
N GLY A 426 10.73 4.45 13.15
CA GLY A 426 10.87 5.33 11.99
C GLY A 426 9.57 5.57 11.22
N PHE A 427 8.48 4.92 11.64
CA PHE A 427 7.14 5.07 11.05
C PHE A 427 6.19 5.73 12.04
N GLU A 428 5.48 6.74 11.58
CA GLU A 428 4.37 7.35 12.32
C GLU A 428 3.09 6.52 12.13
N PRO A 429 2.15 6.52 13.08
CA PRO A 429 0.86 5.83 12.91
C PRO A 429 -0.06 6.56 11.92
N LEU A 430 -0.89 5.81 11.18
CA LEU A 430 -2.04 6.35 10.42
C LEU A 430 -3.37 6.14 11.15
N LEU A 431 -3.35 5.37 12.23
CA LEU A 431 -4.52 4.92 12.96
C LEU A 431 -4.36 5.24 14.45
N PHE A 432 -5.46 5.62 15.07
CA PHE A 432 -5.57 5.86 16.50
C PHE A 432 -6.77 5.10 17.04
N ARG A 433 -6.62 4.38 18.15
CA ARG A 433 -7.76 3.83 18.88
C ARG A 433 -7.85 4.51 20.25
N PRO A 434 -8.95 5.21 20.58
CA PRO A 434 -9.10 5.82 21.89
C PRO A 434 -9.29 4.74 22.96
N PRO A 435 -8.59 4.85 24.12
CA PRO A 435 -8.89 4.03 25.29
C PRO A 435 -10.39 3.99 25.61
N TYR A 436 -10.91 2.80 25.90
CA TYR A 436 -12.34 2.54 26.18
C TYR A 436 -13.30 2.90 25.03
N GLY A 437 -12.78 3.15 23.82
CA GLY A 437 -13.56 3.70 22.71
C GLY A 437 -14.10 5.11 22.97
N SER A 438 -13.53 5.83 23.94
CA SER A 438 -14.08 7.08 24.46
C SER A 438 -13.43 8.31 23.81
N HIS A 439 -14.17 8.95 22.90
CA HIS A 439 -13.74 10.17 22.22
C HIS A 439 -14.87 11.21 22.10
N ASN A 440 -14.49 12.43 21.70
CA ASN A 440 -15.35 13.57 21.40
C ASN A 440 -14.63 14.46 20.39
N GLU A 441 -15.28 15.54 19.96
CA GLU A 441 -14.75 16.49 18.97
C GLU A 441 -13.33 16.99 19.31
N THR A 442 -13.02 17.22 20.59
CA THR A 442 -11.66 17.60 21.02
C THR A 442 -10.62 16.54 20.70
N VAL A 443 -10.93 15.27 20.95
CA VAL A 443 -10.06 14.13 20.61
C VAL A 443 -9.95 14.00 19.09
N ASP A 444 -11.08 14.08 18.39
CA ASP A 444 -11.18 13.90 16.93
C ASP A 444 -10.31 14.93 16.20
N GLU A 445 -10.37 16.20 16.59
CA GLU A 445 -9.54 17.28 16.05
C GLU A 445 -8.04 17.06 16.28
N ILE A 446 -7.64 16.59 17.47
CA ILE A 446 -6.22 16.34 17.80
C ILE A 446 -5.68 15.18 16.99
N VAL A 447 -6.46 14.11 16.87
CA VAL A 447 -6.13 12.93 16.07
C VAL A 447 -6.06 13.31 14.58
N ALA A 448 -7.00 14.12 14.10
CA ALA A 448 -6.99 14.65 12.73
C ALA A 448 -5.74 15.51 12.43
N ALA A 449 -5.30 16.33 13.39
CA ALA A 449 -4.11 17.18 13.25
C ALA A 449 -2.82 16.36 13.08
N ARG A 450 -2.82 15.07 13.47
CA ARG A 450 -1.74 14.11 13.21
C ARG A 450 -2.01 13.21 12.00
N GLY A 451 -3.06 13.48 11.21
CA GLY A 451 -3.41 12.72 10.01
C GLY A 451 -3.99 11.32 10.26
N MET A 452 -4.31 11.01 11.51
CA MET A 452 -4.77 9.67 11.91
C MET A 452 -6.29 9.54 11.80
N ALA A 453 -6.76 8.34 11.46
CA ALA A 453 -8.17 7.95 11.58
C ALA A 453 -8.44 7.31 12.94
N ILE A 454 -9.67 7.43 13.44
CA ILE A 454 -10.11 6.79 14.68
C ILE A 454 -10.67 5.40 14.36
N VAL A 455 -10.12 4.38 15.01
CA VAL A 455 -10.52 2.98 14.83
C VAL A 455 -11.16 2.45 16.10
N GLN A 456 -12.42 2.06 16.01
CA GLN A 456 -13.20 1.39 17.04
C GLN A 456 -13.28 -0.11 16.70
N TRP A 457 -14.38 -0.77 17.06
CA TRP A 457 -14.63 -2.17 16.77
C TRP A 457 -16.14 -2.44 16.75
N ASP A 458 -16.55 -3.46 16.02
CA ASP A 458 -17.91 -4.03 16.04
C ASP A 458 -17.95 -5.41 16.72
N VAL A 459 -16.78 -6.02 16.96
CA VAL A 459 -16.59 -7.27 17.71
C VAL A 459 -15.72 -7.02 18.94
N ASP A 460 -16.30 -7.10 20.13
CA ASP A 460 -15.56 -7.14 21.41
C ASP A 460 -15.48 -8.59 21.89
N THR A 461 -14.28 -9.16 21.94
CA THR A 461 -14.09 -10.55 22.39
C THR A 461 -14.31 -10.72 23.89
N LEU A 462 -14.35 -9.61 24.64
CA LEU A 462 -14.41 -9.57 26.10
C LEU A 462 -13.26 -10.35 26.76
N ASP A 463 -12.14 -10.52 26.06
CA ASP A 463 -10.95 -11.21 26.55
C ASP A 463 -10.40 -10.53 27.81
N TRP A 464 -10.41 -9.20 27.83
CA TRP A 464 -10.03 -8.35 28.96
C TRP A 464 -10.87 -8.62 30.22
N LYS A 465 -12.11 -9.09 30.07
CA LYS A 465 -13.04 -9.38 31.16
C LYS A 465 -13.05 -10.85 31.55
N THR A 466 -13.07 -11.74 30.58
CA THR A 466 -13.26 -13.17 30.80
C THR A 466 -11.97 -13.89 31.18
N LYS A 467 -10.82 -13.43 30.66
CA LYS A 467 -9.50 -14.06 30.84
C LYS A 467 -9.51 -15.56 30.55
N ASP A 468 -10.26 -15.98 29.53
CA ASP A 468 -10.54 -17.37 29.21
C ASP A 468 -10.33 -17.64 27.73
N THR A 469 -9.36 -18.49 27.40
CA THR A 469 -8.95 -18.80 26.03
C THR A 469 -10.11 -19.28 25.17
N ALA A 470 -10.94 -20.20 25.67
CA ALA A 470 -12.03 -20.78 24.89
C ALA A 470 -13.13 -19.75 24.58
N LYS A 471 -13.41 -18.85 25.54
CA LYS A 471 -14.37 -17.76 25.32
C LYS A 471 -13.85 -16.72 24.34
N THR A 472 -12.56 -16.36 24.43
CA THR A 472 -11.92 -15.46 23.46
C THR A 472 -11.99 -16.04 22.05
N ILE A 473 -11.68 -17.34 21.88
CA ILE A 473 -11.81 -18.03 20.58
C ILE A 473 -13.24 -17.95 20.06
N ALA A 474 -14.21 -18.36 20.88
CA ALA A 474 -15.62 -18.39 20.47
C ALA A 474 -16.10 -17.00 20.04
N ALA A 475 -15.80 -15.96 20.82
CA ALA A 475 -16.24 -14.60 20.53
C ALA A 475 -15.59 -14.03 19.25
N ALA A 476 -14.29 -14.27 19.04
CA ALA A 476 -13.60 -13.81 17.83
C ALA A 476 -14.15 -14.48 16.57
N VAL A 477 -14.36 -15.81 16.61
CA VAL A 477 -14.87 -16.58 15.47
C VAL A 477 -16.34 -16.26 15.20
N GLU A 478 -17.18 -16.15 16.23
CA GLU A 478 -18.59 -15.75 16.07
C GLU A 478 -18.69 -14.33 15.50
N GLY A 479 -17.89 -13.39 16.02
CA GLY A 479 -17.85 -12.01 15.55
C GLY A 479 -17.41 -11.89 14.08
N ALA A 480 -16.38 -12.64 13.67
CA ALA A 480 -15.95 -12.69 12.27
C ALA A 480 -17.09 -13.10 11.32
N ASN A 481 -17.98 -14.00 11.78
CA ASN A 481 -19.14 -14.46 11.00
C ASN A 481 -20.34 -13.51 11.04
N ALA A 482 -20.54 -12.78 12.13
CA ALA A 482 -21.75 -12.02 12.38
C ALA A 482 -21.79 -10.66 11.66
N TYR A 483 -20.62 -10.07 11.42
CA TYR A 483 -20.46 -8.76 10.79
C TYR A 483 -19.77 -8.91 9.44
N ALA A 484 -19.95 -7.93 8.53
CA ALA A 484 -19.13 -7.90 7.31
C ALA A 484 -18.17 -6.74 7.41
N GLU A 485 -16.92 -7.04 7.03
CA GLU A 485 -15.73 -6.24 7.31
C GLU A 485 -15.51 -5.98 8.82
N PRO A 486 -15.56 -7.00 9.69
CA PRO A 486 -15.42 -6.79 11.14
C PRO A 486 -14.03 -6.31 11.54
N ILE A 487 -14.00 -5.50 12.59
CA ILE A 487 -12.80 -5.17 13.35
C ILE A 487 -12.97 -5.76 14.75
N ALA A 488 -12.17 -6.76 15.09
CA ALA A 488 -12.22 -7.45 16.37
C ALA A 488 -11.21 -6.89 17.36
N LEU A 489 -11.72 -6.49 18.54
CA LEU A 489 -10.92 -6.04 19.68
C LEU A 489 -10.46 -7.21 20.55
N MET A 490 -9.15 -7.29 20.75
CA MET A 490 -8.46 -8.19 21.68
C MET A 490 -7.29 -7.44 22.34
N HIS A 491 -6.62 -8.06 23.31
CA HIS A 491 -5.51 -7.46 24.04
C HIS A 491 -4.35 -8.47 24.16
N ASP A 492 -3.18 -8.13 23.61
CA ASP A 492 -1.99 -9.02 23.58
C ASP A 492 -1.23 -9.06 24.91
N ILE A 493 -1.70 -8.31 25.91
CA ILE A 493 -1.20 -8.31 27.29
C ILE A 493 -1.82 -9.42 28.17
N HIS A 494 -2.66 -10.29 27.61
CA HIS A 494 -3.31 -11.38 28.35
C HIS A 494 -2.88 -12.75 27.84
N ASP A 495 -2.41 -13.60 28.76
CA ASP A 495 -2.00 -14.98 28.45
C ASP A 495 -3.09 -15.75 27.71
N SER A 496 -4.34 -15.64 28.18
CA SER A 496 -5.49 -16.30 27.56
C SER A 496 -5.71 -15.90 26.10
N THR A 497 -5.39 -14.66 25.74
CA THR A 497 -5.56 -14.12 24.39
C THR A 497 -4.42 -14.57 23.48
N VAL A 498 -3.18 -14.56 23.99
CA VAL A 498 -2.02 -15.10 23.25
C VAL A 498 -2.20 -16.60 22.99
N ASP A 499 -2.67 -17.35 23.99
CA ASP A 499 -2.96 -18.78 23.86
C ASP A 499 -4.12 -19.08 22.88
N ALA A 500 -5.02 -18.11 22.66
CA ALA A 500 -6.17 -18.25 21.74
C ALA A 500 -5.80 -18.01 20.27
N ALA A 501 -4.75 -17.23 20.01
CA ALA A 501 -4.50 -16.65 18.68
C ALA A 501 -4.34 -17.70 17.56
N GLU A 502 -3.60 -18.79 17.81
CA GLU A 502 -3.38 -19.85 16.82
C GLU A 502 -4.70 -20.53 16.43
N GLN A 503 -5.55 -20.82 17.41
CA GLN A 503 -6.82 -21.48 17.17
C GLN A 503 -7.86 -20.53 16.54
N ILE A 504 -7.83 -19.24 16.88
CA ILE A 504 -8.64 -18.21 16.20
C ILE A 504 -8.29 -18.17 14.72
N LEU A 505 -7.02 -18.00 14.39
CA LEU A 505 -6.53 -17.92 13.01
C LEU A 505 -6.90 -19.17 12.21
N SER A 506 -6.68 -20.36 12.78
CA SER A 506 -7.09 -21.62 12.14
C SER A 506 -8.59 -21.62 11.84
N GLN A 507 -9.44 -21.33 12.83
CA GLN A 507 -10.89 -21.45 12.65
C GLN A 507 -11.47 -20.41 11.68
N ILE A 508 -10.99 -19.16 11.71
CA ILE A 508 -11.47 -18.15 10.77
C ILE A 508 -11.00 -18.45 9.34
N THR A 509 -9.75 -18.91 9.16
CA THR A 509 -9.24 -19.32 7.84
C THR A 509 -9.94 -20.57 7.32
N ASP A 510 -10.22 -21.56 8.16
CA ASP A 510 -11.00 -22.75 7.79
C ASP A 510 -12.44 -22.39 7.41
N ALA A 511 -12.99 -21.32 7.99
CA ALA A 511 -14.28 -20.75 7.63
C ALA A 511 -14.24 -19.85 6.37
N GLY A 512 -13.09 -19.71 5.71
CA GLY A 512 -12.90 -18.94 4.49
C GLY A 512 -12.66 -17.44 4.70
N TYR A 513 -12.41 -17.00 5.93
CA TYR A 513 -12.05 -15.62 6.22
C TYR A 513 -10.55 -15.37 6.07
N ILE A 514 -10.22 -14.17 5.60
CA ILE A 514 -8.85 -13.70 5.40
C ILE A 514 -8.52 -12.67 6.48
N PRO A 515 -7.57 -12.96 7.39
CA PRO A 515 -7.09 -11.98 8.35
C PRO A 515 -6.28 -10.89 7.65
N VAL A 516 -6.71 -9.64 7.80
CA VAL A 516 -6.11 -8.46 7.17
C VAL A 516 -5.81 -7.39 8.22
N THR A 517 -5.00 -6.39 7.87
CA THR A 517 -4.88 -5.17 8.69
C THR A 517 -6.11 -4.28 8.53
N VAL A 518 -6.32 -3.34 9.45
CA VAL A 518 -7.40 -2.33 9.34
C VAL A 518 -7.26 -1.50 8.07
N SER A 519 -6.03 -1.16 7.66
CA SER A 519 -5.83 -0.47 6.39
C SER A 519 -6.17 -1.31 5.17
N GLU A 520 -5.78 -2.58 5.14
CA GLU A 520 -6.14 -3.49 4.04
C GLU A 520 -7.66 -3.66 3.91
N LEU A 521 -8.37 -3.68 5.04
CA LEU A 521 -9.83 -3.79 5.10
C LEU A 521 -10.56 -2.58 4.49
N THR A 522 -9.90 -1.42 4.37
CA THR A 522 -10.57 -0.14 4.07
C THR A 522 -10.04 0.54 2.81
N LEU A 523 -8.80 0.19 2.38
CA LEU A 523 -8.06 0.86 1.32
C LEU A 523 -8.83 0.99 0.00
N ASN A 524 -9.55 -0.07 -0.38
CA ASN A 524 -10.17 -0.19 -1.70
C ASN A 524 -11.58 0.43 -1.80
N THR A 525 -12.11 0.89 -0.67
CA THR A 525 -13.47 1.46 -0.49
C THR A 525 -13.42 2.91 -0.03
N GLY A 526 -12.43 3.68 -0.52
CA GLY A 526 -12.20 5.09 -0.16
C GLY A 526 -11.15 5.29 0.94
N GLY A 527 -10.73 4.24 1.64
CA GLY A 527 -9.82 4.34 2.77
C GLY A 527 -10.47 5.01 3.99
N LEU A 528 -9.64 5.37 4.96
CA LEU A 528 -10.08 6.06 6.18
C LEU A 528 -9.80 7.56 6.09
N GLU A 529 -10.63 8.39 6.72
CA GLU A 529 -10.41 9.83 6.82
C GLU A 529 -9.81 10.22 8.18
N ALA A 530 -8.98 11.27 8.18
CA ALA A 530 -8.36 11.74 9.41
C ALA A 530 -9.41 12.38 10.34
N GLY A 531 -9.39 12.05 11.63
CA GLY A 531 -10.37 12.50 12.62
C GLY A 531 -11.73 11.80 12.58
N HIS A 532 -11.97 10.93 11.60
CA HIS A 532 -13.23 10.19 11.47
C HIS A 532 -13.15 8.84 12.18
N ALA A 533 -14.27 8.37 12.73
CA ALA A 533 -14.34 7.17 13.56
C ALA A 533 -15.08 6.02 12.88
N TYR A 534 -14.41 4.87 12.82
CA TYR A 534 -14.84 3.67 12.09
C TYR A 534 -14.90 2.46 13.00
N CYS A 535 -16.00 1.72 12.95
CA CYS A 535 -16.21 0.49 13.74
C CYS A 535 -15.90 -0.78 12.91
N SER A 536 -16.00 -0.68 11.59
CA SER A 536 -15.83 -1.76 10.62
C SER A 536 -15.09 -1.22 9.39
N GLY A 537 -14.93 -2.03 8.34
CA GLY A 537 -14.50 -1.55 7.02
C GLY A 537 -15.42 -0.47 6.43
N THR A 538 -14.94 0.22 5.40
CA THR A 538 -15.62 1.38 4.78
C THR A 538 -16.54 1.01 3.61
N GLY A 539 -16.68 -0.28 3.30
CA GLY A 539 -17.64 -0.76 2.30
C GLY A 539 -19.10 -0.51 2.69
N LYS A 540 -19.35 -0.25 3.98
CA LYS A 540 -20.65 0.03 4.56
C LYS A 540 -20.71 1.39 5.24
N LYS A 541 -21.92 1.95 5.28
CA LYS A 541 -22.18 3.15 6.07
C LYS A 541 -21.89 2.88 7.55
N GLN A 542 -21.02 3.70 8.15
CA GLN A 542 -20.77 3.65 9.58
C GLN A 542 -22.03 4.10 10.32
N ASN A 543 -22.64 3.20 11.09
CA ASN A 543 -23.82 3.48 11.90
C ASN A 543 -23.57 2.98 13.32
N GLY A 544 -23.36 3.88 14.28
CA GLY A 544 -23.14 3.50 15.68
C GLY A 544 -22.92 4.70 16.60
N PHE A 545 -23.10 4.49 17.90
CA PHE A 545 -22.65 5.47 18.90
C PHE A 545 -21.12 5.55 18.81
N ASN A 546 -20.57 6.75 18.58
CA ASN A 546 -19.12 6.98 18.40
C ASN A 546 -18.48 6.49 17.08
N CYS A 547 -19.26 6.06 16.08
CA CYS A 547 -18.75 5.75 14.73
C CYS A 547 -19.52 6.60 13.71
N LYS A 548 -18.84 7.55 13.07
CA LYS A 548 -19.41 8.57 12.16
C LYS A 548 -18.65 8.69 10.84
N GLY A 549 -17.76 7.75 10.56
CA GLY A 549 -16.85 7.79 9.42
C GLY A 549 -17.47 7.53 8.07
#